data_AF-A0A182HJU0-F1
#
_entry.id   AF-A0A182HJU0-F1
#
_cell.length_a   1.000
_cell.length_b   1.000
_cell.length_c   1.000
_cell.angle_alpha   90.00
_cell.angle_beta   90.00
_cell.angle_gamma   90.00
#
_symmetry.space_group_name_H-M   'P 1'
#
loop_
_entity.id
_entity.type
_entity.pdbx_description
1 polymer ?
#
loop_
_entity_poly.entity_id
_entity_poly.type
_entity_poly.pdbx_seq_one_letter_code
_entity_poly.pdbx_strand_id
1 'polypeptide(L)'
;MSILPTRKGAAGVLCQGHHFEFRYTRQHHKVYRCAWHSTHSCQAQVLLHNKLFYIIHDKHTHSESSKLHPDILGKTTLKTNN
;
A
#
# COMPACT_ATOMS: atom_id res chain seq x y z
N MET A 1 3.11 8.84 -9.73
CA MET A 1 2.62 7.69 -8.93
C MET A 1 2.42 6.52 -9.87
N SER A 2 2.73 5.30 -9.45
CA SER A 2 2.54 4.10 -10.26
C SER A 2 1.79 3.03 -9.47
N ILE A 3 0.98 2.24 -10.18
CA ILE A 3 0.34 1.05 -9.63
C ILE A 3 1.35 -0.08 -9.69
N LEU A 4 1.48 -0.83 -8.59
CA LEU A 4 2.33 -2.00 -8.53
C LEU A 4 1.47 -3.25 -8.23
N PRO A 5 1.73 -4.38 -8.90
CA PRO A 5 1.10 -5.64 -8.53
C PRO A 5 1.60 -6.08 -7.15
N THR A 6 0.70 -6.57 -6.31
CA THR A 6 1.06 -7.29 -5.08
C THR A 6 0.87 -8.78 -5.32
N ARG A 7 1.70 -9.64 -4.72
CA ARG A 7 1.56 -11.10 -4.83
C ARG A 7 0.28 -11.64 -4.16
N LYS A 8 -0.43 -10.82 -3.38
CA LYS A 8 -1.78 -11.12 -2.85
C LYS A 8 -2.91 -10.87 -3.86
N GLY A 9 -2.58 -10.54 -5.12
CA GLY A 9 -3.55 -10.25 -6.18
C GLY A 9 -4.21 -8.86 -6.08
N ALA A 10 -3.82 -8.05 -5.09
CA ALA A 10 -4.26 -6.66 -4.96
C ALA A 10 -3.30 -5.70 -5.68
N ALA A 11 -3.77 -4.48 -5.94
CA ALA A 11 -2.94 -3.38 -6.41
C ALA A 11 -2.37 -2.59 -5.23
N GLY A 12 -1.07 -2.28 -5.27
CA GLY A 12 -0.41 -1.30 -4.41
C GLY A 12 -0.06 -0.02 -5.20
N VAL A 13 0.41 1.01 -4.51
CA VAL A 13 0.82 2.28 -5.14
C VAL A 13 2.23 2.64 -4.68
N LEU A 14 3.09 3.05 -5.63
CA LEU A 14 4.37 3.71 -5.36
C LEU A 14 4.20 5.21 -5.59
N CYS A 15 4.44 5.99 -4.54
CA CYS A 15 4.38 7.44 -4.55
C CYS A 15 5.57 7.99 -3.77
N GLN A 16 6.36 8.86 -4.39
CA GLN A 16 7.54 9.51 -3.78
C GLN A 16 8.52 8.52 -3.11
N GLY A 17 8.74 7.35 -3.69
CA GLY A 17 9.61 6.33 -3.09
C GLY A 17 8.98 5.53 -1.94
N HIS A 18 7.73 5.83 -1.57
CA HIS A 18 6.97 5.13 -0.54
C HIS A 18 5.91 4.19 -1.12
N HIS A 19 5.74 3.02 -0.50
CA HIS A 19 4.71 2.06 -0.86
C HIS A 19 3.44 2.25 -0.05
N PHE A 20 2.31 2.15 -0.73
CA PHE A 20 0.97 2.22 -0.15
C PHE A 20 0.17 0.98 -0.50
N GLU A 21 -0.53 0.44 0.50
CA GLU A 21 -1.37 -0.75 0.39
C GLU A 21 -2.84 -0.34 0.35
N PHE A 22 -3.60 -1.01 -0.52
CA PHE A 22 -5.03 -0.80 -0.60
C PHE A 22 -5.72 -1.15 0.72
N ARG A 23 -6.58 -0.26 1.19
CA ARG A 23 -7.48 -0.53 2.31
C ARG A 23 -8.92 -0.30 1.86
N TYR A 24 -9.75 -1.33 2.02
CA TYR A 24 -11.17 -1.23 1.71
C TYR A 24 -11.82 -0.14 2.56
N THR A 25 -12.46 0.84 1.93
CA THR A 25 -13.31 1.83 2.60
C THR A 25 -14.77 1.56 2.25
N ARG A 26 -15.68 1.87 3.17
CA ARG A 26 -17.13 1.62 2.99
C ARG A 26 -17.80 2.55 1.96
N GLN A 27 -17.10 3.54 1.42
CA GLN A 27 -17.69 4.68 0.69
C GLN A 27 -17.21 4.81 -0.76
N HIS A 28 -17.08 3.71 -1.50
CA HIS A 28 -16.66 3.66 -2.93
C HIS A 28 -15.29 4.26 -3.28
N HIS A 29 -14.61 4.93 -2.33
CA HIS A 29 -13.30 5.52 -2.51
C HIS A 29 -12.19 4.51 -2.25
N LYS A 30 -11.23 4.43 -3.17
CA LYS A 30 -10.08 3.55 -3.03
C LYS A 30 -8.96 4.31 -2.32
N VAL A 31 -8.86 4.12 -1.00
CA VAL A 31 -7.78 4.70 -0.20
C VAL A 31 -6.67 3.68 -0.03
N TYR A 32 -5.43 4.15 -0.16
CA TYR A 32 -4.22 3.38 0.08
C TYR A 32 -3.45 4.05 1.22
N ARG A 33 -3.01 3.26 2.19
CA ARG A 33 -2.24 3.74 3.34
C ARG A 33 -0.81 3.28 3.22
N CYS A 34 0.12 4.02 3.81
CA CYS A 34 1.53 3.63 3.82
C CYS A 34 1.71 2.19 4.32
N ALA A 35 2.60 1.44 3.68
CA ALA A 35 2.92 0.06 4.04
C ALA A 35 3.52 -0.07 5.46
N TRP A 36 4.05 1.02 6.01
CA TRP A 36 4.55 1.08 7.38
C TRP A 36 3.47 1.44 8.41
N HIS A 37 2.20 1.61 8.02
CA HIS A 37 1.11 1.95 8.93
C HIS A 37 1.00 0.99 10.11
N SER A 38 1.08 -0.32 9.87
CA SER A 38 0.92 -1.31 10.96
C SER A 38 2.10 -1.37 11.93
N THR A 39 3.30 -0.94 11.53
CA THR A 39 4.53 -1.04 12.36
C THR A 39 4.95 0.29 12.95
N HIS A 40 4.74 1.40 12.24
CA HIS A 40 5.16 2.75 12.62
C HIS A 40 3.98 3.70 12.85
N SER A 41 2.73 3.19 12.84
CA SER A 41 1.52 4.00 12.95
C SER A 41 1.49 5.15 11.93
N CYS A 42 2.09 4.91 10.75
CA CYS A 42 2.25 5.91 9.70
C CYS A 42 0.90 6.37 9.16
N GLN A 43 0.70 7.69 9.14
CA GLN A 43 -0.56 8.33 8.73
C GLN A 43 -0.58 8.70 7.24
N ALA A 44 0.51 8.47 6.49
CA ALA A 44 0.55 8.79 5.07
C ALA A 44 -0.45 7.96 4.28
N GLN A 45 -1.21 8.63 3.39
CA GLN A 45 -2.33 8.07 2.65
C GLN A 45 -2.47 8.72 1.27
N VAL A 46 -2.88 7.91 0.30
CA VAL A 46 -3.25 8.35 -1.05
C VAL A 46 -4.64 7.84 -1.43
N LEU A 47 -5.37 8.63 -2.19
CA LEU A 47 -6.69 8.33 -2.71
C LEU A 47 -6.60 8.07 -4.22
N LEU A 48 -7.26 7.02 -4.69
CA LEU A 48 -7.58 6.83 -6.10
C LEU A 48 -9.05 7.17 -6.33
N HIS A 49 -9.29 8.24 -7.08
CA HIS A 49 -10.62 8.72 -7.45
C HIS A 49 -10.62 9.14 -8.92
N ASN A 50 -11.64 8.72 -9.69
CA ASN A 50 -11.73 8.96 -11.14
C ASN A 50 -10.45 8.63 -11.92
N LYS A 51 -9.81 7.49 -11.57
CA LYS A 51 -8.53 7.01 -12.15
C LYS A 51 -7.32 7.94 -11.90
N LEU A 52 -7.46 8.95 -11.04
CA LEU A 52 -6.41 9.86 -10.63
C LEU A 52 -6.01 9.59 -9.18
N PHE A 53 -4.72 9.77 -8.90
CA PHE A 53 -4.19 9.64 -7.54
C PHE A 53 -4.01 11.00 -6.87
N TYR A 54 -4.42 11.08 -5.62
CA TYR A 54 -4.32 12.27 -4.78
C TYR A 54 -3.59 11.91 -3.49
N ILE A 55 -2.68 12.77 -3.05
CA ILE A 55 -2.06 12.64 -1.72
C ILE A 55 -3.01 13.24 -0.71
N ILE A 56 -3.48 12.44 0.26
CA ILE A 56 -4.30 12.93 1.37
C ILE A 56 -3.39 13.36 2.52
N HIS A 57 -2.40 12.53 2.83
CA HIS A 57 -1.39 12.79 3.86
C HIS A 57 -0.03 12.29 3.38
N ASP A 58 0.98 13.16 3.47
CA ASP A 58 2.36 12.86 3.04
C ASP A 58 3.34 12.75 4.21
N LYS A 59 2.88 12.97 5.44
CA LYS A 59 3.75 12.94 6.62
C LYS A 59 4.02 11.50 7.04
N HIS A 60 5.25 11.06 6.78
CA HIS A 60 5.76 9.78 7.25
C HIS A 60 6.31 9.91 8.68
N THR A 61 5.94 8.97 9.54
CA THR A 61 6.46 8.86 10.93
C THR A 61 7.67 7.93 11.03
N HIS A 62 8.33 7.68 9.89
CA HIS A 62 9.41 6.72 9.74
C HIS A 62 10.38 7.22 8.66
N SER A 63 11.64 6.83 8.76
CA SER A 63 12.70 7.24 7.82
C SER A 63 12.85 6.31 6.62
N GLU A 64 12.25 5.11 6.69
CA GLU A 64 12.33 4.11 5.64
C GLU A 64 11.52 4.55 4.43
N SER A 65 12.22 4.75 3.30
CA SER A 65 11.60 5.12 2.03
C SER A 65 10.59 4.06 1.59
N SER A 66 10.98 2.80 1.49
CA SER A 66 10.11 1.76 0.98
C SER A 66 10.16 0.52 1.84
N LYS A 67 8.99 0.05 2.30
CA LYS A 67 8.85 -1.35 2.69
C LYS A 67 8.62 -2.15 1.42
N LEU A 68 9.64 -2.84 0.92
CA LEU A 68 9.47 -4.01 0.07
C LEU A 68 9.55 -5.22 0.99
N HIS A 69 8.57 -5.41 1.88
CA HIS A 69 8.54 -6.64 2.66
C HIS A 69 8.07 -7.77 1.75
N PRO A 70 8.67 -8.97 1.82
CA PRO A 70 8.05 -10.17 1.25
C PRO A 70 6.62 -10.41 1.79
N ASP A 71 6.22 -9.80 2.92
CA ASP A 71 4.84 -9.91 3.48
C ASP A 71 3.83 -8.87 2.99
N ILE A 72 4.25 -7.85 2.26
CA ILE A 72 3.34 -7.03 1.43
C ILE A 72 2.87 -7.88 0.23
N LEU A 73 3.66 -8.92 -0.07
CA LEU A 73 3.48 -9.94 -1.08
C LEU A 73 3.09 -11.33 -0.48
N GLY A 74 3.00 -11.46 0.85
CA GLY A 74 2.86 -12.76 1.51
C GLY A 74 1.48 -12.95 2.14
N LYS A 75 0.55 -13.56 1.39
CA LYS A 75 -0.48 -14.51 1.88
C LYS A 75 -1.07 -15.28 0.68
N THR A 76 -0.21 -15.94 -0.08
CA THR A 76 -0.59 -17.18 -0.77
C THR A 76 0.41 -18.19 -0.27
N THR A 77 0.03 -18.97 0.74
CA THR A 77 0.65 -20.28 0.94
C THR A 77 0.43 -21.05 -0.36
N LEU A 78 1.41 -21.02 -1.25
CA LEU A 78 1.58 -22.13 -2.18
C LEU A 78 1.78 -23.33 -1.26
N LYS A 79 0.76 -24.19 -1.17
CA LYS A 79 0.95 -25.54 -0.65
C LYS A 79 2.10 -26.12 -1.48
N THR A 80 3.26 -26.27 -0.86
CA THR A 80 4.27 -27.19 -1.34
C THR A 80 3.62 -28.56 -1.23
N ASN A 81 3.09 -29.07 -2.33
CA ASN A 81 2.76 -30.48 -2.44
C ASN A 81 4.11 -31.19 -2.48
N ASN A 82 4.44 -31.87 -1.37
CA ASN A 82 5.38 -32.99 -1.40
C ASN A 82 4.80 -34.11 -2.27
#